data_AF-B7K0J2-F1
#
_entry.id   AF-B7K0J2-F1
#
_cell.length_a   1.000
_cell.length_b   1.000
_cell.length_c   1.000
_cell.angle_alpha   90.00
_cell.angle_beta   90.00
_cell.angle_gamma   90.00
#
_symmetry.space_group_name_H-M   'P 1'
#
loop_
_entity.id
_entity.type
_entity.pdbx_description
1 polymer ?
#
loop_
_entity_poly.entity_id
_entity_poly.type
_entity_poly.pdbx_seq_one_letter_code
_entity_poly.pdbx_strand_id
1 'polypeptide(L)'
;MLNKSQVTKLAQEIKAEIDPNSKFYGRLLEWSDITNHYGIGLSDKYLFSTGEFPALLPMLKYQDKLKLTPTKALKPNLVIERLIYALDCFKTWHYGLLGWNCEHYARLVATNQALSYQVKLSPLAFLNNGGYNPDAVHVFNTYLSNLGLTNLIESP
;
A
#
# COMPACT_ATOMS: atom_id res chain seq x y z
N MET A 1 -10.83 6.75 7.71
CA MET A 1 -11.50 5.47 8.02
C MET A 1 -12.54 5.19 6.95
N LEU A 2 -12.68 3.94 6.52
CA LEU A 2 -13.65 3.49 5.53
C LEU A 2 -14.68 2.56 6.18
N ASN A 3 -15.95 2.67 5.78
CA ASN A 3 -16.98 1.69 6.11
C ASN A 3 -16.96 0.50 5.12
N LYS A 4 -17.76 -0.53 5.39
CA LYS A 4 -17.79 -1.75 4.56
C LYS A 4 -18.21 -1.49 3.11
N SER A 5 -19.18 -0.61 2.85
CA SER A 5 -19.62 -0.33 1.48
C SER A 5 -18.57 0.46 0.69
N GLN A 6 -17.86 1.38 1.35
CA GLN A 6 -16.72 2.11 0.77
C GLN A 6 -15.57 1.16 0.41
N VAL A 7 -15.22 0.22 1.29
CA VAL A 7 -14.22 -0.81 1.01
C VAL A 7 -14.62 -1.65 -0.19
N THR A 8 -15.85 -2.16 -0.22
CA THR A 8 -16.35 -2.97 -1.35
C THR A 8 -16.30 -2.19 -2.67
N LYS A 9 -16.76 -0.94 -2.66
CA LYS A 9 -16.76 -0.07 -3.85
C LYS A 9 -15.33 0.16 -4.34
N LEU A 10 -14.42 0.55 -3.45
CA LEU A 10 -13.03 0.81 -3.80
C LEU A 10 -12.32 -0.44 -4.31
N ALA A 11 -12.59 -1.61 -3.73
CA ALA A 11 -12.07 -2.87 -4.22
C ALA A 11 -12.60 -3.21 -5.64
N GLN A 12 -13.85 -2.89 -5.95
CA GLN A 12 -14.42 -3.05 -7.30
C GLN A 12 -13.78 -2.08 -8.30
N GLU A 13 -13.57 -0.83 -7.92
CA GLU A 13 -12.90 0.18 -8.76
C GLU A 13 -11.44 -0.22 -9.05
N ILE A 14 -10.70 -0.70 -8.04
CA ILE A 14 -9.35 -1.25 -8.25
C ILE A 14 -9.38 -2.40 -9.24
N LYS A 15 -10.31 -3.35 -9.07
CA LYS A 15 -10.43 -4.51 -9.96
C LYS A 15 -10.72 -4.11 -11.42
N ALA A 16 -11.50 -3.06 -11.63
CA ALA A 16 -11.85 -2.57 -12.96
C ALA A 16 -10.65 -1.95 -13.70
N GLU A 17 -9.67 -1.40 -12.97
CA GLU A 17 -8.53 -0.67 -13.55
C GLU A 17 -7.24 -1.49 -13.62
N ILE A 18 -7.29 -2.78 -13.25
CA ILE A 18 -6.14 -3.69 -13.35
C ILE A 18 -5.86 -4.03 -14.81
N ASP A 19 -4.59 -3.88 -15.20
CA ASP A 19 -4.05 -4.42 -16.45
C ASP A 19 -2.81 -5.26 -16.16
N PRO A 20 -2.89 -6.60 -16.15
CA PRO A 20 -1.76 -7.48 -15.86
C PRO A 20 -0.59 -7.36 -16.85
N ASN A 21 -0.81 -6.82 -18.05
CA ASN A 21 0.24 -6.60 -19.04
C ASN A 21 0.98 -5.28 -18.84
N SER A 22 0.49 -4.39 -17.97
CA SER A 22 1.17 -3.15 -17.64
C SER A 22 2.49 -3.43 -16.92
N LYS A 23 3.51 -2.65 -17.26
CA LYS A 23 4.81 -2.68 -16.55
C LYS A 23 4.71 -2.23 -15.09
N PHE A 24 3.63 -1.53 -14.72
CA PHE A 24 3.41 -1.03 -13.36
C PHE A 24 2.52 -1.96 -12.52
N TYR A 25 1.89 -2.96 -13.14
CA TYR A 25 0.99 -3.86 -12.45
C TYR A 25 1.65 -4.53 -11.23
N GLY A 26 1.03 -4.33 -10.06
CA GLY A 26 1.51 -4.85 -8.78
C GLY A 26 2.89 -4.35 -8.36
N ARG A 27 3.39 -3.25 -8.94
CA ARG A 27 4.67 -2.64 -8.57
C ARG A 27 4.48 -1.59 -7.48
N LEU A 28 5.42 -1.53 -6.56
CA LEU A 28 5.54 -0.42 -5.61
C LEU A 28 6.08 0.81 -6.34
N LEU A 29 5.31 1.89 -6.27
CA LEU A 29 5.61 3.17 -6.90
C LEU A 29 5.83 4.23 -5.85
N GLU A 30 6.71 5.18 -6.16
CA GLU A 30 6.97 6.37 -5.37
C GLU A 30 6.98 7.62 -6.24
N TRP A 31 6.53 8.73 -5.67
CA TRP A 31 6.65 10.06 -6.26
C TRP A 31 6.77 11.10 -5.14
N SER A 32 7.30 12.27 -5.46
CA SER A 32 7.45 13.36 -4.49
C SER A 32 6.84 14.65 -5.00
N ASP A 33 6.11 15.34 -4.14
CA ASP A 33 5.74 16.73 -4.32
C ASP A 33 6.37 17.59 -3.22
N ILE A 34 5.62 17.85 -2.14
CA ILE A 34 6.04 18.41 -0.86
C ILE A 34 6.50 17.30 0.07
N THR A 35 5.89 16.11 -0.02
CA THR A 35 6.26 14.90 0.74
C THR A 35 6.42 13.71 -0.19
N ASN A 36 7.05 12.65 0.31
CA ASN A 36 7.13 11.39 -0.42
C ASN A 36 5.78 10.67 -0.33
N HIS A 37 5.34 10.14 -1.46
CA HIS A 37 4.11 9.36 -1.56
C HIS A 37 4.41 8.00 -2.16
N TYR A 38 3.62 7.02 -1.75
CA TYR A 38 3.78 5.65 -2.17
C TYR A 38 2.44 5.07 -2.60
N GLY A 39 2.49 4.13 -3.53
CA GLY A 39 1.31 3.47 -4.06
C GLY A 39 1.62 2.17 -4.79
N ILE A 40 0.57 1.49 -5.22
CA ILE A 40 0.65 0.24 -5.98
C ILE A 40 0.14 0.52 -7.40
N GLY A 41 0.95 0.23 -8.41
CA GLY A 41 0.52 0.36 -9.80
C GLY A 41 -0.53 -0.69 -10.16
N LEU A 42 -1.58 -0.27 -10.87
CA LEU A 42 -2.68 -1.13 -11.31
C LEU A 42 -2.63 -1.36 -12.82
N SER A 43 -2.34 -0.30 -13.58
CA SER A 43 -2.20 -0.30 -15.04
C SER A 43 -1.27 0.83 -15.46
N ASP A 44 -1.13 1.08 -16.77
CA ASP A 44 -0.41 2.24 -17.28
C ASP A 44 -1.15 3.58 -17.01
N LYS A 45 -2.42 3.51 -16.59
CA LYS A 45 -3.28 4.68 -16.38
C LYS A 45 -3.52 4.99 -14.91
N TYR A 46 -3.54 3.98 -14.05
CA TYR A 46 -3.94 4.14 -12.66
C TYR A 46 -3.00 3.45 -11.68
N LEU A 47 -2.84 4.10 -10.53
CA LEU A 47 -2.26 3.53 -9.33
C LEU A 47 -3.22 3.69 -8.16
N PHE A 48 -3.04 2.87 -7.14
CA PHE A 48 -3.70 3.00 -5.86
C PHE A 48 -2.75 3.64 -4.85
N SER A 49 -3.26 4.56 -4.03
CA SER A 49 -2.52 5.09 -2.89
C SER A 49 -3.43 5.27 -1.67
N THR A 50 -2.87 5.00 -0.50
CA THR A 50 -3.51 5.31 0.77
C THR A 50 -3.06 6.70 1.22
N GLY A 51 -3.89 7.71 1.00
CA GLY A 51 -3.78 9.00 1.69
C GLY A 51 -4.70 9.07 2.90
N GLU A 52 -5.01 10.30 3.34
CA GLU A 52 -6.13 10.56 4.26
C GLU A 52 -7.45 9.97 3.72
N PHE A 53 -7.58 9.97 2.39
CA PHE A 53 -8.64 9.29 1.63
C PHE A 53 -8.01 8.31 0.63
N PRO A 54 -8.10 6.99 0.89
CA PRO A 54 -7.64 5.98 -0.06
C PRO A 54 -8.37 6.11 -1.39
N ALA A 55 -7.63 6.12 -2.50
CA ALA A 55 -8.20 6.40 -3.82
C ALA A 55 -7.38 5.77 -4.96
N LEU A 56 -8.05 5.63 -6.11
CA LEU A 56 -7.37 5.48 -7.39
C LEU A 56 -6.91 6.84 -7.90
N LEU A 57 -5.66 6.90 -8.32
CA LEU A 57 -5.02 8.11 -8.81
C LEU A 57 -4.62 7.93 -10.27
N PRO A 58 -4.99 8.86 -11.17
CA PRO A 58 -4.55 8.81 -12.55
C PRO A 58 -3.05 9.10 -12.64
N MET A 59 -2.29 8.19 -13.24
CA MET A 59 -0.84 8.25 -13.35
C MET A 59 -0.33 9.45 -14.16
N LEU A 60 -1.12 9.92 -15.13
CA LEU A 60 -0.79 11.07 -15.97
C LEU A 60 -0.45 12.32 -15.14
N LYS A 61 -1.06 12.49 -13.96
CA LYS A 61 -0.79 13.63 -13.07
C LYS A 61 0.59 13.59 -12.41
N TYR A 62 1.27 12.44 -12.42
CA TYR A 62 2.52 12.19 -11.70
C TYR A 62 3.65 11.72 -12.60
N GLN A 63 3.42 11.65 -13.92
CA GLN A 63 4.26 10.92 -14.88
C GLN A 63 5.75 11.31 -14.83
N ASP A 64 6.05 12.61 -14.65
CA ASP A 64 7.44 13.11 -14.61
C ASP A 64 8.17 12.82 -13.30
N LYS A 65 7.45 12.45 -12.24
CA LYS A 65 8.00 12.25 -10.88
C LYS A 65 7.88 10.81 -10.39
N LEU A 66 7.05 10.02 -11.07
CA LEU A 66 6.74 8.65 -10.69
C LEU A 66 7.92 7.71 -10.97
N LYS A 67 8.29 6.92 -9.98
CA LYS A 67 9.41 5.97 -10.04
C LYS A 67 9.00 4.63 -9.45
N LEU A 68 9.67 3.58 -9.90
CA LEU A 68 9.64 2.29 -9.22
C LEU A 68 10.49 2.39 -7.96
N THR A 69 9.94 2.02 -6.81
CA THR A 69 10.73 1.96 -5.57
C THR A 69 11.72 0.80 -5.66
N PRO A 70 13.03 1.02 -5.47
CA PRO A 70 14.04 -0.04 -5.52
C PRO A 70 13.95 -0.90 -4.25
N THR A 71 13.15 -1.97 -4.29
CA THR A 71 12.96 -2.89 -3.17
C THR A 71 12.70 -4.31 -3.65
N LYS A 72 13.00 -5.30 -2.80
CA LYS A 72 12.64 -6.69 -3.04
C LYS A 72 11.14 -6.84 -2.76
N ALA A 73 10.34 -6.89 -3.81
CA ALA A 73 8.88 -6.97 -3.74
C ALA A 73 8.39 -8.40 -4.06
N LEU A 74 7.20 -8.70 -3.56
CA LEU A 74 6.43 -9.90 -3.89
C LEU A 74 6.02 -9.90 -5.37
N LYS A 75 5.57 -11.07 -5.86
CA LYS A 75 5.04 -11.19 -7.22
C LYS A 75 3.83 -10.26 -7.42
N PRO A 76 3.70 -9.60 -8.57
CA PRO A 76 2.66 -8.58 -8.78
C PRO A 76 1.22 -9.06 -8.57
N ASN A 77 0.86 -10.27 -8.99
CA ASN A 77 -0.47 -10.84 -8.70
C ASN A 77 -0.73 -10.93 -7.20
N LEU A 78 0.26 -11.40 -6.44
CA LEU A 78 0.17 -11.50 -5.00
C LEU A 78 0.04 -10.12 -4.33
N VAL A 79 0.79 -9.11 -4.81
CA VAL A 79 0.67 -7.72 -4.33
C VAL A 79 -0.76 -7.20 -4.52
N ILE A 80 -1.37 -7.45 -5.68
CA ILE A 80 -2.72 -6.99 -6.01
C ILE A 80 -3.78 -7.70 -5.17
N GLU A 81 -3.66 -9.01 -4.97
CA GLU A 81 -4.56 -9.73 -4.06
C GLU A 81 -4.44 -9.21 -2.63
N ARG A 82 -3.20 -9.06 -2.13
CA ARG A 82 -2.93 -8.49 -0.80
C ARG A 82 -3.51 -7.08 -0.67
N LEU A 83 -3.42 -6.25 -1.70
CA LEU A 83 -3.99 -4.90 -1.69
C LEU A 83 -5.49 -4.92 -1.37
N ILE A 84 -6.26 -5.79 -2.03
CA ILE A 84 -7.71 -5.88 -1.83
C ILE A 84 -8.05 -6.28 -0.39
N TYR A 85 -7.35 -7.25 0.19
CA TYR A 85 -7.59 -7.67 1.57
C TYR A 85 -7.10 -6.65 2.60
N ALA A 86 -6.02 -5.94 2.31
CA ALA A 86 -5.52 -4.88 3.18
C ALA A 86 -6.53 -3.73 3.33
N LEU A 87 -7.37 -3.46 2.32
CA LEU A 87 -8.42 -2.43 2.43
C LEU A 87 -9.40 -2.75 3.55
N ASP A 88 -9.84 -4.00 3.66
CA ASP A 88 -10.78 -4.41 4.71
C ASP A 88 -10.10 -4.52 6.07
N CYS A 89 -8.88 -5.08 6.12
CA CYS A 89 -8.10 -5.24 7.35
C CYS A 89 -7.81 -3.90 8.04
N PHE A 90 -7.45 -2.87 7.27
CA PHE A 90 -7.00 -1.58 7.80
C PHE A 90 -8.04 -0.45 7.68
N LYS A 91 -9.30 -0.76 7.35
CA LYS A 91 -10.35 0.26 7.13
C LYS A 91 -10.60 1.19 8.32
N THR A 92 -10.36 0.71 9.54
CA THR A 92 -10.56 1.46 10.80
C THR A 92 -9.28 2.10 11.32
N TRP A 93 -8.11 1.85 10.71
CA TRP A 93 -6.85 2.44 11.16
C TRP A 93 -6.83 3.93 10.85
N HIS A 94 -6.32 4.70 11.81
CA HIS A 94 -6.15 6.13 11.63
C HIS A 94 -4.91 6.40 10.79
N TYR A 95 -5.10 7.09 9.67
CA TYR A 95 -4.01 7.53 8.82
C TYR A 95 -3.34 8.77 9.42
N GLY A 96 -2.02 8.81 9.46
CA GLY A 96 -1.29 9.98 9.93
C GLY A 96 0.12 10.02 9.36
N LEU A 97 0.57 11.21 8.95
CA LEU A 97 1.86 11.39 8.25
C LEU A 97 3.06 10.79 8.99
N LEU A 98 3.07 10.94 10.32
CA LEU A 98 4.13 10.41 11.20
C LEU A 98 3.80 9.01 11.76
N GLY A 99 2.56 8.54 11.63
CA GLY A 99 2.06 7.25 12.09
C GLY A 99 1.84 6.29 10.91
N TRP A 100 0.70 5.59 10.89
CA TRP A 100 0.31 4.75 9.75
C TRP A 100 0.06 5.59 8.49
N ASN A 101 0.93 5.45 7.49
CA ASN A 101 0.89 6.28 6.28
C ASN A 101 0.93 5.47 4.97
N CYS A 102 0.99 6.20 3.84
CA CYS A 102 1.00 5.63 2.50
C CYS A 102 2.16 4.65 2.27
N GLU A 103 3.33 4.95 2.83
CA GLU A 103 4.52 4.14 2.68
C GLU A 103 4.42 2.84 3.46
N HIS A 104 3.99 2.91 4.72
CA HIS A 104 3.78 1.70 5.54
C HIS A 104 2.81 0.75 4.86
N TYR A 105 1.69 1.28 4.37
CA TYR A 105 0.66 0.49 3.72
C TYR A 105 1.18 -0.13 2.41
N ALA A 106 1.75 0.69 1.52
CA ALA A 106 2.19 0.22 0.21
C ALA A 106 3.34 -0.79 0.35
N ARG A 107 4.30 -0.57 1.25
CA ARG A 107 5.36 -1.55 1.53
C ARG A 107 4.82 -2.80 2.21
N LEU A 108 3.87 -2.71 3.15
CA LEU A 108 3.27 -3.90 3.76
C LEU A 108 2.67 -4.81 2.69
N VAL A 109 1.90 -4.23 1.78
CA VAL A 109 1.26 -4.96 0.69
C VAL A 109 2.29 -5.52 -0.28
N ALA A 110 3.28 -4.71 -0.69
CA ALA A 110 4.25 -5.06 -1.72
C ALA A 110 5.40 -5.96 -1.24
N THR A 111 5.79 -5.88 0.03
CA THR A 111 7.02 -6.51 0.55
C THR A 111 6.83 -7.26 1.86
N ASN A 112 5.62 -7.29 2.40
CA ASN A 112 5.33 -7.83 3.74
C ASN A 112 6.12 -7.14 4.87
N GLN A 113 6.52 -5.88 4.65
CA GLN A 113 7.18 -5.04 5.65
C GLN A 113 6.48 -3.68 5.73
N ALA A 114 6.02 -3.29 6.91
CA ALA A 114 5.46 -1.96 7.13
C ALA A 114 6.55 -1.00 7.61
N LEU A 115 7.34 -0.46 6.69
CA LEU A 115 8.38 0.55 6.97
C LEU A 115 7.97 1.90 6.35
N SER A 116 8.34 3.00 6.99
CA SER A 116 8.34 4.32 6.37
C SER A 116 9.67 5.02 6.57
N TYR A 117 10.38 5.29 5.45
CA TYR A 117 11.59 6.11 5.47
C TYR A 117 11.26 7.58 5.80
N GLN A 118 10.10 8.07 5.39
CA GLN A 118 9.66 9.41 5.76
C GLN A 118 9.56 9.57 7.28
N VAL A 119 9.00 8.57 7.98
CA VAL A 119 8.95 8.58 9.44
C VAL A 119 10.32 8.32 10.05
N LYS A 120 11.11 7.39 9.49
CA LYS A 120 12.45 7.04 9.98
C LYS A 120 13.41 8.23 9.99
N LEU A 121 13.29 9.14 9.01
CA LEU A 121 14.13 10.33 8.91
C LEU A 121 13.62 11.51 9.75
N SER A 122 12.46 11.38 10.40
CA SER A 122 11.93 12.42 11.29
C SER A 122 12.75 12.51 12.59
N PRO A 123 12.96 13.72 13.15
CA PRO A 123 13.48 13.89 14.51
C PRO A 123 12.65 13.17 15.59
N LEU A 124 11.38 12.85 15.28
CA LEU A 124 10.46 12.14 16.16
C LEU A 124 10.33 10.64 15.82
N ALA A 125 11.25 10.08 15.04
CA ALA A 125 11.20 8.68 14.62
C ALA A 125 11.09 7.70 15.81
N PHE A 126 11.68 8.04 16.96
CA PHE A 126 11.63 7.22 18.17
C PHE A 126 10.20 7.03 18.72
N LEU A 127 9.28 7.97 18.47
CA LEU A 127 7.87 7.87 18.87
C LEU A 127 7.08 6.90 17.98
N ASN A 128 7.63 6.51 16.82
CA ASN A 128 6.97 5.65 15.83
C ASN A 128 7.86 4.46 15.46
N ASN A 129 8.52 3.85 16.46
CA ASN A 129 9.39 2.68 16.34
C ASN A 129 10.44 2.80 15.21
N GLY A 130 11.05 3.97 15.06
CA GLY A 130 12.05 4.21 14.01
C GLY A 130 11.47 4.21 12.59
N GLY A 131 10.18 4.47 12.45
CA GLY A 131 9.43 4.39 11.19
C GLY A 131 8.97 2.98 10.85
N TYR A 132 9.16 1.99 11.71
CA TYR A 132 8.59 0.65 11.53
C TYR A 132 7.19 0.57 12.16
N ASN A 133 6.26 -0.15 11.54
CA ASN A 133 4.99 -0.51 12.17
C ASN A 133 4.95 -2.03 12.39
N PRO A 134 5.51 -2.53 13.52
CA PRO A 134 5.65 -3.96 13.77
C PRO A 134 4.31 -4.69 13.79
N ASP A 135 3.28 -4.04 14.33
CA ASP A 135 1.97 -4.65 14.52
C ASP A 135 1.24 -4.84 13.20
N ALA A 136 1.45 -3.97 12.21
CA ALA A 136 0.75 -4.04 10.93
C ALA A 136 1.01 -5.37 10.18
N VAL A 137 2.24 -5.89 10.21
CA VAL A 137 2.57 -7.19 9.60
C VAL A 137 1.85 -8.32 10.33
N HIS A 138 1.92 -8.33 11.66
CA HIS A 138 1.28 -9.36 12.48
C HIS A 138 -0.26 -9.35 12.31
N VAL A 139 -0.86 -8.16 12.37
CA VAL A 139 -2.30 -7.94 12.18
C VAL A 139 -2.75 -8.42 10.81
N PHE A 140 -2.03 -8.06 9.75
CA PHE A 140 -2.43 -8.46 8.41
C PHE A 140 -2.27 -9.97 8.17
N ASN A 141 -1.16 -10.56 8.61
CA ASN A 141 -0.95 -12.01 8.48
C ASN A 141 -1.98 -12.81 9.29
N THR A 142 -2.36 -12.32 10.48
CA THR A 142 -3.42 -12.93 11.29
C THR A 142 -4.77 -12.82 10.60
N TYR A 143 -5.08 -11.64 10.05
CA TYR A 143 -6.30 -11.43 9.26
C TYR A 143 -6.39 -12.39 8.07
N LEU A 144 -5.31 -12.52 7.27
CA LEU A 144 -5.26 -13.43 6.14
C LEU A 144 -5.37 -14.89 6.57
N SER A 145 -4.71 -15.28 7.66
CA SER A 145 -4.78 -16.64 8.21
C SER A 145 -6.20 -17.01 8.67
N ASN A 146 -6.90 -16.08 9.31
CA ASN A 146 -8.29 -16.28 9.75
C ASN A 146 -9.27 -16.46 8.58
N LEU A 147 -8.91 -15.96 7.39
CA LEU A 147 -9.66 -16.18 6.15
C LEU A 147 -9.23 -17.44 5.39
N GLY A 148 -8.25 -18.19 5.89
CA GLY A 148 -7.67 -19.36 5.21
C GLY A 148 -6.74 -19.01 4.03
N LEU A 149 -6.30 -17.76 3.93
CA LEU A 149 -5.51 -17.23 2.81
C LEU A 149 -3.99 -17.25 3.10
N THR A 150 -3.49 -18.37 3.60
CA THR A 150 -2.07 -18.51 3.99
C THR A 150 -1.13 -18.41 2.79
N ASN A 151 -1.61 -18.72 1.58
CA ASN A 151 -0.89 -18.51 0.32
C ASN A 151 -0.56 -17.03 0.05
N LEU A 152 -1.24 -16.09 0.72
CA LEU A 152 -0.97 -14.67 0.59
C LEU A 152 0.10 -14.17 1.57
N ILE A 153 0.57 -15.02 2.49
CA ILE A 153 1.57 -14.69 3.51
C ILE A 153 2.94 -15.16 3.00
N GLU A 154 3.57 -14.35 2.17
CA GLU A 154 4.92 -14.60 1.66
C GLU A 154 5.91 -13.54 2.15
N SER A 155 7.19 -13.90 2.16
CA SER A 155 8.30 -12.95 2.30
C SER A 155 9.00 -12.83 0.94
N PRO A 156 9.36 -11.61 0.50
CA PRO A 156 10.02 -11.38 -0.78
C PRO A 156 11.34 -12.12 -0.94
#